data_AF-A0ABD4Q7G0-F1
#
_entry.id   AF-A0ABD4Q7G0-F1
#
_cell.length_a   1.000
_cell.length_b   1.000
_cell.length_c   1.000
_cell.angle_alpha   90.00
_cell.angle_beta   90.00
_cell.angle_gamma   90.00
#
_symmetry.space_group_name_H-M   'P 1'
#
loop_
_entity.id
_entity.type
_entity.pdbx_description
1 polymer ?
#
loop_
_entity_poly.entity_id
_entity_poly.type
_entity_poly.pdbx_seq_one_letter_code
_entity_poly.pdbx_strand_id
1 'polypeptide(L)'
;MLQIGEDFGFDGKLLVASRQPSGLTAWLTDTVDESIRRLAGAGFSGDVKLHDDLQRIDNLEVALGGASLKGSLIRSAKGESVPLT
;
A
#
# COMPACT_ATOMS: atom_id res chain seq x y z
N MET A 1 7.55 -7.84 -12.32
CA MET A 1 8.61 -8.82 -12.10
C MET A 1 9.05 -8.73 -10.66
N LEU A 2 9.08 -9.87 -9.98
CA LEU A 2 9.71 -10.00 -8.68
C LEU A 2 11.22 -10.12 -8.90
N GLN A 3 12.00 -9.35 -8.18
CA GLN A 3 13.46 -9.34 -8.19
C GLN A 3 13.95 -9.75 -6.80
N ILE A 4 15.01 -10.56 -6.77
CA ILE A 4 15.60 -11.13 -5.55
C ILE A 4 17.12 -10.93 -5.59
N GLY A 5 17.78 -10.93 -4.43
CA GLY A 5 19.22 -10.71 -4.34
C GLY A 5 19.56 -9.22 -4.21
N GLU A 6 20.59 -8.77 -4.92
CA GLU A 6 21.07 -7.38 -4.82
C GLU A 6 20.05 -6.35 -5.31
N ASP A 7 19.19 -6.72 -6.27
CA ASP A 7 18.12 -5.88 -6.80
C ASP A 7 16.75 -6.23 -6.19
N PHE A 8 16.68 -6.48 -4.89
CA PHE A 8 15.42 -6.90 -4.25
C PHE A 8 14.30 -5.88 -4.49
N GLY A 9 13.18 -6.34 -5.07
CA GLY A 9 12.08 -5.45 -5.40
C GLY A 9 10.97 -6.07 -6.22
N PHE A 10 9.96 -5.25 -6.50
CA PHE A 10 8.81 -5.62 -7.32
C PHE A 10 8.35 -4.47 -8.23
N ASP A 11 8.39 -4.73 -9.53
CA ASP A 11 7.90 -3.82 -10.56
C ASP A 11 6.68 -4.42 -11.27
N GLY A 12 5.50 -3.84 -11.17
CA GLY A 12 4.33 -4.42 -11.84
C GLY A 12 3.00 -3.81 -11.47
N LYS A 13 1.91 -4.52 -11.76
CA LYS A 13 0.57 -4.11 -11.32
C LYS A 13 0.27 -4.76 -9.98
N LEU A 14 -0.17 -3.96 -9.01
CA LEU A 14 -0.60 -4.43 -7.71
C LEU A 14 -2.09 -4.11 -7.53
N LEU A 15 -2.84 -5.08 -7.01
CA LEU A 15 -4.22 -4.90 -6.54
C LEU A 15 -4.31 -5.51 -5.15
N VAL A 16 -4.72 -4.70 -4.19
CA VAL A 16 -5.06 -5.15 -2.84
C VAL A 16 -6.52 -4.77 -2.59
N ALA A 17 -7.34 -5.74 -2.20
CA ALA A 17 -8.74 -5.51 -1.87
C ALA A 17 -9.13 -6.36 -0.66
N SER A 18 -9.79 -5.74 0.31
CA SER A 18 -10.29 -6.40 1.52
C SER A 18 -11.77 -6.09 1.73
N ARG A 19 -12.52 -7.15 2.08
CA ARG A 19 -13.90 -7.07 2.60
C ARG A 19 -13.94 -6.92 4.13
N GLN A 20 -12.78 -6.95 4.78
CA GLN A 20 -12.63 -6.69 6.20
C GLN A 20 -11.50 -5.65 6.39
N PRO A 21 -11.74 -4.37 6.06
CA PRO A 21 -10.72 -3.32 6.12
C PRO A 21 -10.07 -3.21 7.51
N SER A 22 -10.87 -3.33 8.57
CA SER A 22 -10.39 -3.32 9.95
C SER A 22 -9.39 -4.44 10.25
N GLY A 23 -9.62 -5.64 9.73
CA GLY A 23 -8.71 -6.77 9.89
C GLY A 23 -7.39 -6.56 9.15
N LEU A 24 -7.44 -6.02 7.93
CA LEU A 24 -6.24 -5.65 7.17
C LEU A 24 -5.43 -4.56 7.88
N THR A 25 -6.11 -3.54 8.42
CA THR A 25 -5.46 -2.46 9.17
C THR A 25 -4.82 -2.98 10.46
N ALA A 26 -5.50 -3.84 11.21
CA ALA A 26 -4.93 -4.45 12.42
C ALA A 26 -3.63 -5.22 12.11
N TRP A 27 -3.56 -5.92 10.97
CA TRP A 27 -2.34 -6.61 10.53
C TRP A 27 -1.20 -5.65 10.12
N LEU A 28 -1.53 -4.47 9.58
CA LEU A 28 -0.54 -3.50 9.10
C LEU A 28 -0.02 -2.55 10.17
N THR A 29 -0.87 -2.12 11.12
CA THR A 29 -0.60 -0.96 11.98
C THR A 29 -0.88 -1.20 13.47
N ASP A 30 -1.19 -2.44 13.88
CA ASP A 30 -1.61 -2.88 15.24
C ASP A 30 -2.82 -2.14 15.86
N THR A 31 -3.26 -1.02 15.28
CA THR A 31 -4.34 -0.16 15.75
C THR A 31 -5.31 0.15 14.61
N VAL A 32 -6.59 0.33 14.93
CA VAL A 32 -7.66 0.57 13.94
C VAL A 32 -8.52 1.78 14.33
N ASP A 33 -8.46 2.81 13.49
CA ASP A 33 -9.32 4.00 13.60
C ASP A 33 -10.81 3.65 13.39
N GLU A 34 -11.69 4.34 14.11
CA GLU A 34 -13.15 4.13 14.05
C GLU A 34 -13.73 4.35 12.64
N SER A 35 -13.15 5.27 11.86
CA SER A 35 -13.57 5.56 10.49
C SER A 35 -13.36 4.36 9.56
N ILE A 36 -12.31 3.57 9.80
CA ILE A 36 -11.99 2.37 9.01
C ILE A 36 -12.92 1.20 9.34
N ARG A 37 -13.36 1.09 10.61
CA ARG A 37 -14.26 0.00 11.05
C ARG A 37 -15.61 0.00 10.34
N ARG A 38 -16.05 1.16 9.86
CA ARG A 38 -17.34 1.34 9.20
C ARG A 38 -17.31 1.05 7.70
N LEU A 39 -16.12 0.86 7.12
CA LEU A 39 -15.98 0.59 5.69
C LEU A 39 -16.39 -0.86 5.38
N ALA A 40 -17.34 -1.03 4.47
CA ALA A 40 -17.74 -2.35 3.97
C ALA A 40 -16.66 -3.03 3.09
N GLY A 41 -15.71 -2.23 2.58
CA GLY A 41 -14.60 -2.70 1.78
C GLY A 41 -13.62 -1.56 1.50
N ALA A 42 -12.35 -1.93 1.32
CA ALA A 42 -11.27 -1.01 1.01
C ALA A 42 -10.22 -1.72 0.16
N GLY A 43 -9.54 -0.95 -0.69
CA GLY A 43 -8.48 -1.48 -1.53
C GLY A 43 -7.75 -0.41 -2.31
N PHE A 44 -6.69 -0.80 -3.00
CA PHE A 44 -6.04 0.05 -3.97
C PHE A 44 -5.50 -0.77 -5.14
N SER A 45 -5.30 -0.10 -6.27
CA SER A 45 -4.59 -0.65 -7.42
C SER A 45 -3.65 0.37 -8.03
N GLY A 46 -2.62 -0.08 -8.74
CA GLY A 46 -1.72 0.80 -9.45
C GLY A 46 -0.54 0.08 -10.10
N ASP A 47 0.22 0.85 -10.87
CA ASP A 47 1.52 0.44 -11.41
C ASP A 47 2.60 0.78 -10.38
N VAL A 48 3.20 -0.25 -9.78
CA VAL A 48 4.14 -0.11 -8.67
C VAL A 48 5.58 -0.35 -9.11
N LYS A 49 6.49 0.41 -8.49
CA LYS A 49 7.92 0.10 -8.37
C LYS A 49 8.26 0.11 -6.89
N LEU A 50 8.52 -1.06 -6.32
CA LEU A 50 8.80 -1.25 -4.91
C LEU A 50 10.23 -1.75 -4.76
N HIS A 51 11.14 -0.84 -4.43
CA HIS A 51 12.55 -1.09 -4.14
C HIS A 51 12.88 -0.55 -2.76
N ASP A 52 14.03 -0.94 -2.21
CA ASP A 52 14.45 -0.58 -0.85
C ASP A 52 14.48 0.94 -0.60
N ASP A 53 14.90 1.71 -1.60
CA ASP A 53 15.06 3.17 -1.53
C ASP A 53 13.89 3.95 -2.15
N LEU A 54 13.05 3.29 -2.95
CA LEU A 54 11.99 3.90 -3.73
C LEU A 54 10.72 3.05 -3.76
N GLN A 55 9.64 3.63 -3.25
CA GLN A 55 8.29 3.11 -3.45
C GLN A 55 7.53 4.12 -4.30
N ARG A 56 7.20 3.72 -5.53
CA ARG A 56 6.44 4.53 -6.47
C ARG A 56 5.18 3.78 -6.88
N ILE A 57 4.07 4.49 -6.92
CA ILE A 57 2.80 4.02 -7.48
C ILE A 57 2.31 5.06 -8.47
N ASP A 58 2.34 4.71 -9.74
CA ASP A 58 1.69 5.46 -10.81
C ASP A 58 0.29 4.87 -11.06
N ASN A 59 -0.61 5.66 -11.65
CA ASN A 59 -2.00 5.25 -11.91
C ASN A 59 -2.70 4.69 -10.66
N LEU A 60 -2.40 5.26 -9.48
CA LEU A 60 -2.96 4.83 -8.21
C LEU A 60 -4.47 5.11 -8.18
N GLU A 61 -5.24 4.08 -7.85
CA GLU A 61 -6.64 4.20 -7.47
C GLU A 61 -6.84 3.60 -6.07
N VAL A 62 -7.38 4.39 -5.15
CA VAL A 62 -7.74 3.96 -3.79
C VAL A 62 -9.27 3.94 -3.70
N ALA A 63 -9.83 2.79 -3.36
CA ALA A 63 -11.26 2.60 -3.16
C ALA A 63 -11.58 2.44 -1.67
N LEU A 64 -12.46 3.28 -1.13
CA LEU A 64 -12.88 3.29 0.27
C LEU A 64 -14.39 3.38 0.36
N GLY A 65 -15.06 2.31 0.80
CA GLY A 65 -16.49 2.34 1.10
C GLY A 65 -17.39 2.79 -0.07
N GLY A 66 -16.97 2.54 -1.32
CA GLY A 66 -17.67 2.94 -2.54
C GLY A 66 -17.21 4.26 -3.17
N ALA A 67 -16.36 5.04 -2.48
CA ALA A 67 -15.68 6.20 -3.07
C ALA A 67 -14.32 5.79 -3.67
N SER A 68 -13.90 6.49 -4.73
CA SER A 68 -12.60 6.28 -5.39
C SER A 68 -11.78 7.58 -5.42
N LEU A 69 -10.51 7.50 -5.03
CA LEU A 69 -9.52 8.56 -5.19
C LEU A 69 -8.46 8.10 -6.19
N LYS A 70 -8.06 8.98 -7.12
CA LYS A 70 -7.04 8.68 -8.13
C LYS A 70 -5.83 9.59 -7.96
N GLY A 71 -4.64 9.09 -8.28
CA GLY A 71 -3.43 9.89 -8.24
C GLY A 71 -2.16 9.08 -8.44
N SER A 72 -1.11 9.50 -7.75
CA SER A 72 0.20 8.84 -7.74
C SER A 72 0.87 9.07 -6.38
N LEU A 73 1.72 8.14 -5.97
CA LEU A 73 2.49 8.22 -4.73
C LEU A 73 3.97 7.95 -5.01
N ILE A 74 4.84 8.75 -4.42
CA ILE A 74 6.28 8.51 -4.40
C ILE A 74 6.76 8.68 -2.96
N ARG A 75 7.38 7.63 -2.44
CA ARG A 75 8.12 7.65 -1.18
C ARG A 75 9.56 7.28 -1.50
N SER A 76 10.47 8.17 -1.15
CA SER A 76 11.91 7.93 -1.23
C SER A 76 12.49 7.97 0.17
N ALA A 77 13.18 6.91 0.58
CA ALA A 77 13.89 6.88 1.84
C ALA A 77 15.35 7.28 1.58
N LYS A 78 15.73 8.51 1.94
CA LYS A 78 17.14 8.84 2.14
C LYS A 78 17.50 8.52 3.59
N GLY A 79 18.08 7.34 3.84
CA GLY A 79 18.55 6.90 5.16
C GLY A 79 17.92 5.60 5.65
N GLU A 80 18.52 5.00 6.69
CA GLU A 80 18.10 3.72 7.29
C GLU A 80 16.60 3.69 7.61
N SER A 81 15.93 2.67 7.08
CA SER A 81 14.58 2.28 7.46
C SER A 81 14.60 1.78 8.92
N VAL A 82 14.35 2.67 9.88
CA VAL A 82 14.14 2.24 11.27
C VAL A 82 12.83 1.44 11.31
N PRO A 83 12.83 0.18 11.77
CA PRO A 83 11.61 -0.57 12.00
C PRO A 83 10.69 0.24 12.92
N LEU A 84 9.40 0.31 12.62
CA LEU A 84 8.42 0.83 13.56
C LEU A 84 8.41 -0.14 14.76
N THR A 85 8.98 0.29 15.89
CA THR A 85 8.97 -0.41 17.18
C THR A 85 7.70 -0.13 17.96
#